data_AF-A0A839NKG0-F1
#
_entry.id   AF-A0A839NKG0-F1
#
_cell.length_a   1.000
_cell.length_b   1.000
_cell.length_c   1.000
_cell.angle_alpha   90.00
_cell.angle_beta   90.00
_cell.angle_gamma   90.00
#
_symmetry.space_group_name_H-M   'P 1'
#
loop_
_entity.id
_entity.type
_entity.pdbx_description
1 polymer ?
#
loop_
_entity_poly.entity_id
_entity_poly.type
_entity_poly.pdbx_seq_one_letter_code
_entity_poly.pdbx_strand_id
1 'polypeptide(L)' 'MMAGGQQEALDVMLAAIPVGRLGRPEEIANAVVFLCSDAASLIVGHTLVVDGGYSIQ' A
#
# COMPACT_ATOMS: atom_id res chain seq x y z
N MET A 1 -2.96 -1.21 -24.70
CA MET A 1 -2.18 -2.47 -24.71
C MET A 1 -0.84 -2.15 -24.07
N MET A 2 -0.50 -2.78 -22.94
CA MET A 2 0.83 -2.65 -22.35
C MET A 2 1.83 -3.39 -23.26
N ALA A 3 3.03 -2.86 -23.47
CA ALA A 3 4.07 -3.61 -24.18
C ALA A 3 4.38 -4.91 -23.40
N GLY A 4 4.75 -6.01 -24.07
CA GLY A 4 4.93 -7.32 -23.41
C GLY A 4 5.83 -7.29 -22.16
N GLY A 5 6.94 -6.55 -22.21
CA GLY A 5 7.83 -6.39 -21.05
C GLY A 5 7.24 -5.57 -19.89
N GLN A 6 6.23 -4.73 -20.15
CA GLN A 6 5.56 -3.94 -19.12
C GLN A 6 4.52 -4.75 -18.34
N GLN A 7 3.94 -5.79 -18.97
CA GLN A 7 3.06 -6.74 -18.30
C GLN A 7 3.86 -7.68 -17.39
N GLU A 8 4.98 -8.21 -17.87
CA GLU A 8 5.84 -9.12 -17.10
C GLU A 8 6.42 -8.44 -15.86
N ALA A 9 6.83 -7.17 -15.98
CA ALA A 9 7.25 -6.35 -14.84
C ALA A 9 6.13 -6.12 -13.82
N LEU A 10 4.89 -5.94 -14.28
CA LEU A 10 3.71 -5.80 -13.41
C LEU A 10 3.43 -7.10 -12.64
N ASP A 11 3.50 -8.25 -13.31
CA ASP A 11 3.23 -9.54 -12.70
C ASP A 11 4.25 -9.88 -11.59
N VAL A 12 5.54 -9.58 -11.83
CA VAL A 12 6.60 -9.71 -10.82
C VAL A 12 6.34 -8.81 -9.62
N MET A 13 5.96 -7.55 -9.85
CA MET A 13 5.63 -6.61 -8.77
C MET A 13 4.41 -7.09 -7.96
N LEU A 14 3.38 -7.61 -8.61
CA LEU A 14 2.17 -8.11 -7.95
C LEU A 14 2.44 -9.35 -7.09
N ALA A 15 3.34 -10.25 -7.54
CA ALA A 15 3.78 -11.39 -6.74
C ALA A 15 4.48 -10.97 -5.45
N ALA A 16 5.12 -9.80 -5.45
CA ALA A 16 5.78 -9.23 -4.27
C ALA A 16 4.82 -8.52 -3.30
N ILE A 17 3.53 -8.40 -3.63
CA ILE A 17 2.53 -7.80 -2.74
C ILE A 17 1.68 -8.94 -2.16
N PRO A 18 1.78 -9.28 -0.87
CA PRO A 18 0.97 -10.34 -0.24
C PRO A 18 -0.54 -10.20 -0.45
N VAL A 19 -1.06 -8.98 -0.50
CA VAL A 19 -2.48 -8.70 -0.80
C VAL A 19 -2.86 -9.02 -2.27
N GLY A 20 -1.88 -9.28 -3.14
CA GLY A 20 -2.06 -9.79 -4.51
C GLY A 20 -2.58 -8.77 -5.51
N ARG A 21 -2.58 -7.47 -5.16
CA ARG A 21 -3.02 -6.39 -6.04
C ARG A 21 -2.34 -5.07 -5.69
N LEU A 22 -2.39 -4.14 -6.62
CA LEU A 22 -2.08 -2.74 -6.33
C LEU A 22 -3.06 -2.16 -5.31
N GLY A 23 -2.53 -1.30 -4.43
CA GLY A 23 -3.32 -0.45 -3.56
C GLY A 23 -4.09 0.59 -4.36
N ARG A 24 -5.25 0.98 -3.85
CA ARG A 24 -6.05 2.08 -4.39
C ARG A 24 -5.75 3.37 -3.60
N PRO A 25 -5.84 4.55 -4.22
CA PRO A 25 -5.59 5.82 -3.54
C PRO A 25 -6.42 6.02 -2.26
N GLU A 26 -7.65 5.52 -2.24
CA GLU A 26 -8.56 5.63 -1.09
C GLU A 26 -8.05 4.86 0.13
N GLU A 27 -7.25 3.81 -0.07
CA GLU A 27 -6.70 3.02 1.03
C GLU A 27 -5.61 3.80 1.79
N ILE A 28 -4.82 4.60 1.07
CA ILE A 28 -3.88 5.55 1.67
C ILE A 28 -4.65 6.70 2.34
N ALA A 29 -5.65 7.26 1.64
CA ALA A 29 -6.45 8.36 2.17
C ALA A 29 -7.15 7.97 3.49
N ASN A 30 -7.71 6.76 3.57
CA ASN A 30 -8.35 6.26 4.79
C ASN A 30 -7.37 6.14 5.96
N ALA A 31 -6.14 5.69 5.71
CA ALA A 31 -5.10 5.64 6.74
C ALA A 31 -4.72 7.04 7.23
N VAL A 32 -4.63 8.02 6.33
CA VAL A 32 -4.39 9.42 6.68
C VAL A 32 -5.56 9.99 7.49
N VAL A 33 -6.80 9.75 7.07
CA VAL A 33 -8.00 10.19 7.82
C VAL A 33 -8.01 9.60 9.23
N PHE A 34 -7.66 8.32 9.40
CA PHE A 34 -7.50 7.71 10.72
C PHE A 34 -6.44 8.43 11.56
N LEU A 35 -5.25 8.64 11.02
CA LEU A 35 -4.14 9.31 11.72
C LEU A 35 -4.46 10.77 12.09
N CYS A 36 -5.33 11.44 11.32
CA CYS A 36 -5.80 12.79 11.63
C CYS A 36 -7.03 12.83 12.55
N SER A 37 -7.59 11.69 12.93
CA SER A 37 -8.78 11.61 13.81
C SER A 37 -8.40 11.50 15.29
N ASP A 38 -9.36 11.79 16.17
CA ASP A 38 -9.20 11.62 17.63
C ASP A 38 -8.85 10.18 18.04
N ALA A 39 -9.21 9.19 17.21
CA ALA A 39 -8.89 7.78 17.46
C ALA A 39 -7.38 7.49 17.42
N ALA A 40 -6.58 8.35 16.79
CA ALA A 40 -5.13 8.26 16.72
C ALA A 40 -4.41 9.20 17.69
N SER A 41 -5.11 9.77 18.69
CA SER A 41 -4.59 10.83 19.58
C SER A 41 -3.30 10.52 20.35
N LEU A 42 -2.90 9.25 20.46
CA LEU A 42 -1.64 8.83 21.11
C LEU A 42 -0.61 8.24 20.14
N ILE A 43 -0.89 8.25 18.83
CA ILE A 43 0.02 7.74 17.80
C ILE A 43 0.91 8.90 17.33
N VAL A 44 2.12 8.97 17.89
CA VAL A 44 3.10 10.02 17.57
C VAL A 44 4.46 9.39 17.28
N GLY A 45 5.16 9.90 16.26
CA GLY A 45 6.50 9.44 15.89
C GLY A 45 6.56 8.05 15.25
N HIS A 46 5.41 7.50 14.83
CA HIS A 46 5.31 6.19 14.23
C HIS A 46 5.19 6.26 12.69
N THR A 47 5.86 5.35 11.99
CA THR A 47 5.67 5.14 10.54
C THR A 47 4.67 4.02 10.31
N LEU A 48 3.45 4.37 9.92
CA LEU A 48 2.42 3.39 9.55
C LEU A 48 2.62 2.95 8.09
N VAL A 49 3.04 1.71 7.88
CA VAL A 49 3.22 1.11 6.54
C VAL A 49 1.85 0.69 5.98
N VAL A 50 1.52 1.16 4.77
CA VAL A 50 0.26 0.86 4.07
C VAL A 50 0.56 0.46 2.63
N ASP A 51 1.06 -0.76 2.43
CA ASP A 51 1.61 -1.21 1.14
C ASP A 51 1.15 -2.62 0.71
N GLY A 52 0.14 -3.18 1.38
CA GLY A 52 -0.34 -4.53 1.09
C GLY A 52 0.64 -5.64 1.49
N GLY A 53 1.62 -5.35 2.34
CA GLY A 53 2.61 -6.30 2.85
C GLY A 53 3.90 -6.36 2.03
N TYR A 54 4.10 -5.44 1.10
CA TYR A 54 5.28 -5.40 0.24
C TYR A 54 6.59 -5.29 1.03
N SER A 55 6.61 -4.50 2.11
CA SER A 55 7.83 -4.25 2.89
C SER A 55 8.28 -5.38 3.83
N ILE A 56 7.53 -6.49 3.94
CA ILE A 56 7.79 -7.55 4.94
C ILE A 56 8.12 -8.92 4.34
N GLN A 57 8.46 -8.98 3.05
CA GLN A 57 8.84 -10.20 2.36
C GLN A 57 10.31 -10.57 2.53
#